data_AF-A0A183FJK7-F1
#
_entry.id   AF-A0A183FJK7-F1
#
_cell.length_a   1.000
_cell.length_b   1.000
_cell.length_c   1.000
_cell.angle_alpha   90.00
_cell.angle_beta   90.00
_cell.angle_gamma   90.00
#
_symmetry.space_group_name_H-M   'P 1'
#
loop_
_entity.id
_entity.type
_entity.pdbx_description
1 polymer ?
#
loop_
_entity_poly.entity_id
_entity_poly.type
_entity_poly.pdbx_seq_one_letter_code
_entity_poly.pdbx_strand_id
1 'polypeptide(L)' 'MLLQDANEYYFERSSVLFDAVFKYYATGQLHRPLDVCPQEFSNELTYWKIPDAVMSSCCWRGYNQL' A
#
# COMPACT_ATOMS: atom_id res chain seq x y z
N MET A 1 10.06 -7.54 10.35
CA MET A 1 10.98 -8.25 11.27
C MET A 1 10.51 -7.93 12.68
N LEU A 2 10.27 -8.92 13.53
CA LEU A 2 9.83 -8.67 14.90
C LEU A 2 11.00 -8.10 15.71
N LEU A 3 10.82 -6.93 16.32
CA LEU A 3 11.75 -6.43 17.34
C LEU A 3 11.28 -7.04 18.67
N GLN A 4 11.92 -8.15 19.06
CA GLN A 4 11.47 -9.00 20.18
C GLN A 4 11.40 -8.26 21.51
N ASP A 5 12.23 -7.24 21.72
CA ASP A 5 12.31 -6.53 23.01
C ASP A 5 11.26 -5.42 23.17
N ALA A 6 10.61 -5.01 22.08
CA ALA A 6 9.65 -3.89 22.06
C ALA A 6 8.19 -4.33 21.82
N ASN A 7 7.93 -5.63 21.64
CA ASN A 7 6.61 -6.18 21.29
C ASN A 7 5.97 -5.46 20.09
N GLU A 8 6.81 -5.10 19.11
CA GLU A 8 6.42 -4.33 17.94
C GLU A 8 6.92 -4.98 16.64
N TYR A 9 6.22 -4.67 15.54
CA TYR A 9 6.61 -5.09 14.21
C TYR A 9 7.33 -3.94 13.51
N TYR A 10 8.57 -4.16 13.13
CA TYR A 10 9.33 -3.20 12.32
C TYR A 10 9.31 -3.58 10.84
N PHE A 11 9.06 -2.57 10.01
CA PHE A 11 9.07 -2.64 8.56
C PHE A 11 9.93 -1.48 8.02
N GLU A 12 11.01 -1.80 7.32
CA GLU A 12 11.86 -0.81 6.64
C GLU A 12 11.18 -0.37 5.33
N ARG A 13 10.02 0.27 5.44
CA ARG A 13 9.13 0.62 4.34
C ARG A 13 8.65 2.07 4.47
N SER A 14 8.01 2.59 3.43
CA SER A 14 7.48 3.96 3.42
C SER A 14 6.30 4.09 4.39
N SER A 15 6.47 4.92 5.43
CA SER A 15 5.40 5.24 6.37
C SER A 15 4.22 5.95 5.70
N VAL A 16 4.47 6.72 4.64
CA VAL A 16 3.45 7.43 3.86
C VAL A 16 2.55 6.44 3.11
N LEU A 17 3.15 5.44 2.45
CA LEU A 17 2.38 4.45 1.68
C LEU A 17 1.67 3.43 2.57
N PHE A 18 2.21 3.19 3.77
CA PHE A 18 1.59 2.27 4.72
C PHE A 18 0.18 2.69 5.15
N ASP A 19 -0.14 3.99 5.15
CA ASP A 19 -1.51 4.46 5.46
C ASP A 19 -2.56 3.87 4.49
N ALA A 20 -2.24 3.80 3.20
CA ALA A 20 -3.13 3.18 2.20
C ALA A 20 -3.28 1.66 2.41
N VAL A 21 -2.19 0.98 2.77
CA VAL A 21 -2.17 -0.46 3.10
C VAL A 21 -3.03 -0.73 4.33
N PHE A 22 -2.82 0.04 5.40
CA PHE A 22 -3.60 -0.06 6.64
C PHE A 22 -5.10 0.17 6.38
N LYS A 23 -5.44 1.23 5.63
CA LYS A 23 -6.82 1.53 5.27
C LYS A 23 -7.47 0.42 4.45
N TYR A 24 -6.73 -0.23 3.55
CA TYR A 24 -7.24 -1.38 2.81
C TYR A 24 -7.63 -2.52 3.76
N TYR A 25 -6.78 -2.90 4.71
CA TYR A 25 -7.14 -3.95 5.68
C TYR A 25 -8.27 -3.53 6.63
N ALA A 26 -8.39 -2.24 6.97
CA ALA A 26 -9.43 -1.74 7.85
C ALA A 26 -10.81 -1.60 7.18
N THR A 27 -10.86 -1.28 5.89
CA THR A 27 -12.10 -0.91 5.18
C THR A 27 -12.47 -1.86 4.03
N GLY A 28 -11.53 -2.67 3.57
CA GLY A 28 -11.64 -3.46 2.34
C GLY A 28 -11.47 -2.66 1.05
N GLN A 29 -11.24 -1.34 1.12
CA GLN A 29 -11.11 -0.48 -0.05
C GLN A 29 -9.66 -0.04 -0.25
N LEU A 30 -9.10 -0.40 -1.41
CA LEU A 30 -7.77 0.03 -1.79
C LEU A 30 -7.84 1.35 -2.55
N HIS A 31 -7.19 2.38 -2.01
CA HIS A 31 -7.07 3.71 -2.61
C HIS A 31 -5.59 4.08 -2.78
N ARG A 32 -5.26 4.73 -3.89
CA ARG A 32 -3.88 5.16 -4.20
C ARG A 32 -3.69 6.65 -3.88
N PRO A 33 -2.62 7.03 -3.16
CA PRO A 33 -2.22 8.43 -3.02
C PRO A 33 -1.87 9.07 -4.39
N LEU A 34 -2.36 10.29 -4.64
CA LEU A 34 -2.19 10.95 -5.95
C LEU A 34 -0.81 11.58 -6.15
N ASP A 35 -0.13 11.92 -5.07
CA ASP A 35 1.18 12.54 -4.99
C ASP A 35 2.35 11.53 -5.07
N VAL A 36 2.03 10.26 -5.27
CA VAL A 36 3.00 9.15 -5.30
C VAL A 36 3.10 8.57 -6.71
N CYS A 37 4.30 8.15 -7.10
CA CYS A 37 4.53 7.42 -8.34
C CYS A 37 3.74 6.08 -8.35
N PRO A 38 2.98 5.74 -9.42
CA PRO A 38 2.23 4.48 -9.48
C PRO A 38 3.10 3.24 -9.28
N GLN A 39 4.32 3.22 -9.82
CA GLN A 39 5.25 2.10 -9.67
C GLN A 39 5.73 1.92 -8.23
N GLU A 40 5.98 3.03 -7.52
CA GLU A 40 6.37 2.99 -6.10
C GLU A 40 5.25 2.40 -5.25
N PHE A 41 4.00 2.79 -5.53
CA PHE A 41 2.83 2.20 -4.86
C PHE A 41 2.66 0.71 -5.18
N SER A 42 2.80 0.31 -6.45
CA SER A 42 2.72 -1.11 -6.85
C SER A 42 3.79 -1.97 -6.16
N ASN A 43 5.01 -1.45 -6.01
CA ASN A 43 6.08 -2.13 -5.28
C ASN A 43 5.72 -2.32 -3.80
N GLU A 44 5.02 -1.36 -3.19
CA GLU A 44 4.54 -1.46 -1.81
C GLU A 44 3.42 -2.51 -1.69
N LEU A 45 2.44 -2.51 -2.59
CA LEU A 45 1.38 -3.53 -2.63
C LEU A 45 1.96 -4.94 -2.80
N THR A 46 2.98 -5.09 -3.64
CA THR A 46 3.70 -6.36 -3.85
C THR A 46 4.38 -6.86 -2.57
N TYR A 47 4.94 -5.95 -1.77
CA TYR A 47 5.52 -6.29 -0.46
C TYR A 47 4.45 -6.80 0.50
N TRP A 48 3.32 -6.09 0.60
CA TRP A 48 2.19 -6.43 1.48
C TRP A 48 1.27 -7.53 0.94
N LYS A 49 1.56 -8.09 -0.25
CA LYS A 49 0.77 -9.15 -0.90
C LYS A 49 -0.68 -8.74 -1.21
N ILE A 50 -0.85 -7.48 -1.59
CA ILE A 50 -2.14 -6.94 -2.05
C ILE A 50 -2.12 -6.91 -3.58
N PRO A 51 -3.05 -7.60 -4.28
CA PRO A 51 -3.10 -7.55 -5.74
C PRO A 51 -3.60 -6.19 -6.23
N ASP A 52 -2.90 -5.56 -7.16
CA ASP A 52 -3.25 -4.26 -7.74
C ASP A 52 -4.67 -4.23 -8.34
N ALA A 53 -5.15 -5.38 -8.81
CA ALA A 53 -6.47 -5.55 -9.40
C ALA A 53 -7.63 -5.26 -8.42
N VAL A 54 -7.39 -5.26 -7.11
CA VAL A 54 -8.40 -4.95 -6.08
C VAL A 54 -8.59 -3.44 -5.86
N MET A 55 -7.85 -2.61 -6.60
CA MET A 55 -7.94 -1.16 -6.46
C MET A 55 -9.31 -0.62 -6.82
N SER A 56 -9.79 0.30 -6.01
CA SER A 56 -11.11 0.91 -6.16
C SER A 56 -11.19 1.69 -7.47
N SER A 57 -12.37 1.69 -8.09
CA SER A 57 -12.62 2.31 -9.40
C SER A 57 -12.27 3.80 -9.47
N CYS A 58 -12.37 4.52 -8.35
CA CYS A 58 -11.96 5.92 -8.24
C CYS A 58 -10.46 6.15 -8.44
N CYS A 59 -9.62 5.12 -8.23
CA CYS A 59 -8.16 5.22 -8.29
C CYS A 59 -7.53 4.58 -9.54
N TRP A 60 -8.33 3.96 -10.42
CA TRP A 60 -7.81 3.30 -11.63
C TRP A 60 -7.26 4.24 -12.70
N ARG A 61 -7.76 5.48 -12.77
CA ARG A 61 -7.34 6.45 -13.80
C ARG A 61 -5.90 6.89 -13.56
N GLY A 62 -5.00 6.57 -14.49
CA GLY A 62 -3.56 6.85 -14.39
C GLY A 62 -2.71 5.73 -13.77
N TYR A 63 -3.33 4.64 -13.28
CA TYR A 63 -2.59 3.47 -12.79
C TYR A 63 -2.21 2.51 -13.92
N ASN A 64 -3.16 2.19 -14.79
CA ASN A 64 -2.99 1.25 -15.92
C ASN A 64 -2.44 1.92 -17.20
N GLN A 65 -1.90 3.14 -17.12
CA GLN A 65 -1.33 3.85 -18.27
C GLN A 65 0.21 3.75 -18.34
N LEU A 66 0.80 2.85 -17.56
CA LEU A 66 2.21 2.47 -17.62
C LEU A 66 2.36 1.04 -18.14
#